data_AF-A0A937M4P0-F1
#
_entry.id   AF-A0A937M4P0-F1
#
_cell.length_a   1.000
_cell.length_b   1.000
_cell.length_c   1.000
_cell.angle_alpha   90.00
_cell.angle_beta   90.00
_cell.angle_gamma   90.00
#
_symmetry.space_group_name_H-M   'P 1'
#
loop_
_entity.id
_entity.type
_entity.pdbx_description
1 polymer ?
#
loop_
_entity_poly.entity_id
_entity_poly.type
_entity_poly.pdbx_seq_one_letter_code
_entity_poly.pdbx_strand_id
1 'polypeptide(L)'
;MPHDHHHDEHDHTEPPSDLELRVRALESLLVEKGLVNPDTLNTIIDTYEHKVGPRNGAHVVAKAWTDPEFKQALMTDATEAVASLGYCGRQGEHLMVVENTDDTHNLVVCTLCS
;
A
#
# COMPACT_ATOMS: atom_id res chain seq x y z
N MET A 1 42.20 31.80 28.35
CA MET A 1 41.21 31.20 29.25
C MET A 1 40.28 30.34 28.39
N PRO A 2 40.25 29.01 28.53
CA PRO A 2 39.18 28.22 27.97
C PRO A 2 37.97 28.32 28.92
N HIS A 3 36.81 28.69 28.40
CA HIS A 3 35.57 28.58 29.16
C HIS A 3 34.95 27.22 28.83
N ASP A 4 34.95 26.33 29.81
CA ASP A 4 34.12 25.13 29.80
C ASP A 4 32.65 25.56 29.80
N HIS A 5 31.96 25.32 28.69
CA HIS A 5 30.51 25.40 28.63
C HIS A 5 29.96 24.02 29.01
N HIS A 6 29.55 23.88 30.26
CA HIS A 6 28.64 22.83 30.69
C HIS A 6 27.35 22.95 29.86
N HIS A 7 27.09 21.95 29.01
CA HIS A 7 25.79 21.77 28.40
C HIS A 7 24.90 21.04 29.41
N ASP A 8 23.97 21.77 30.02
CA ASP A 8 22.80 21.19 30.67
C ASP A 8 21.94 20.55 29.57
N GLU A 9 22.02 19.23 29.40
CA GLU A 9 21.09 18.46 28.58
C GLU A 9 19.73 18.46 29.29
N HIS A 10 18.92 19.48 29.00
CA HIS A 10 17.51 19.45 29.32
C HIS A 10 16.83 18.37 28.45
N ASP A 11 16.38 17.30 29.11
CA ASP A 11 15.51 16.27 28.57
C ASP A 11 14.18 16.89 28.11
N HIS A 12 14.17 17.35 26.86
CA HIS A 12 12.99 17.83 26.18
C HIS A 12 12.74 16.90 25.01
N THR A 13 11.63 16.17 25.08
CA THR A 13 11.10 15.48 23.90
C THR A 13 10.91 16.51 22.79
N GLU A 14 11.55 16.30 21.65
CA GLU A 14 11.32 17.16 20.48
C GLU A 14 9.83 17.13 20.12
N PRO A 15 9.22 18.30 19.85
CA PRO A 15 7.83 18.33 19.45
C PRO A 15 7.65 17.58 18.13
N PRO A 16 6.49 16.94 17.89
CA PRO A 16 6.15 16.36 16.61
C PRO A 16 6.37 17.35 15.46
N SER A 17 6.70 16.82 14.28
CA SER A 17 6.83 17.66 13.10
C SER A 17 5.55 18.46 12.83
N ASP A 18 5.67 19.64 12.20
CA ASP A 18 4.50 20.44 11.78
C ASP A 18 3.53 19.62 10.90
N LEU A 19 4.05 18.67 10.11
CA LEU A 19 3.23 17.74 9.34
C LEU A 19 2.39 16.83 10.24
N GLU A 20 3.00 16.21 11.25
CA GLU A 20 2.28 15.36 12.22
C GLU A 20 1.21 16.14 12.97
N LEU A 21 1.51 17.38 13.38
CA LEU A 21 0.53 18.25 14.04
C LEU A 21 -0.65 18.56 13.12
N ARG A 22 -0.41 18.86 11.85
CA ARG A 22 -1.46 19.10 10.86
C ARG A 22 -2.32 17.87 10.59
N VAL A 23 -1.71 16.69 10.49
CA VAL A 23 -2.44 15.42 10.33
C VAL A 23 -3.36 15.17 11.52
N ARG A 24 -2.84 15.30 12.75
CA ARG A 24 -3.65 15.12 13.97
C ARG A 24 -4.79 16.13 14.10
N ALA A 25 -4.55 17.38 13.72
CA ALA A 25 -5.56 18.42 13.74
C ALA A 25 -6.70 18.11 12.73
N LEU A 26 -6.35 17.66 11.53
CA LEU A 26 -7.34 17.27 10.52
C LEU A 26 -8.14 16.04 10.94
N GLU A 27 -7.46 15.00 11.45
CA GLU A 27 -8.11 13.81 11.98
C GLU A 27 -9.12 14.17 13.07
N SER A 28 -8.69 14.94 14.08
CA SER A 28 -9.54 15.37 15.20
C SER A 28 -10.79 16.11 14.70
N LEU A 29 -10.61 17.07 13.78
CA LEU A 29 -11.72 17.83 13.20
C LEU A 29 -12.72 16.94 12.43
N LEU A 30 -12.24 15.95 11.67
CA LEU A 30 -13.10 15.06 10.88
C LEU A 30 -13.85 14.07 11.78
N VAL A 31 -13.23 13.60 12.86
CA VAL A 31 -13.86 12.75 13.87
C VAL A 31 -14.93 13.52 14.63
N GLU A 32 -14.63 14.74 15.10
CA GLU A 32 -15.60 15.61 15.79
C GLU A 32 -16.83 15.92 14.92
N LYS A 33 -16.62 16.05 13.60
CA LYS A 33 -17.71 16.23 12.62
C LYS A 33 -18.46 14.93 12.28
N GLY A 34 -18.02 13.78 12.77
CA GLY A 34 -18.60 12.48 12.47
C GLY A 34 -18.40 12.02 11.02
N LEU A 35 -17.41 12.57 10.32
CA LEU A 35 -17.13 12.24 8.91
C LEU A 35 -16.22 11.00 8.77
N VAL A 36 -15.45 10.69 9.81
CA VAL A 36 -14.60 9.50 9.86
C VAL A 36 -14.74 8.81 11.21
N ASN A 37 -14.55 7.48 11.22
CA ASN A 37 -14.48 6.67 12.42
C ASN A 37 -13.04 6.16 12.60
N PRO A 38 -12.37 6.45 13.74
CA PRO A 38 -11.01 5.99 14.02
C PRO A 38 -10.82 4.47 13.88
N ASP A 39 -11.80 3.65 14.29
CA ASP A 39 -11.72 2.19 14.18
C ASP A 39 -11.71 1.72 12.71
N THR A 40 -12.43 2.46 11.85
CA THR A 40 -12.42 2.21 10.41
C THR A 40 -11.06 2.57 9.80
N LEU A 41 -10.45 3.69 10.24
CA LEU A 41 -9.10 4.07 9.80
C LEU A 41 -8.07 3.01 10.21
N ASN A 42 -8.11 2.54 11.45
CA ASN A 42 -7.24 1.47 11.93
C ASN A 42 -7.41 0.18 11.13
N THR A 43 -8.64 -0.17 10.76
CA THR A 43 -8.92 -1.34 9.91
C THR A 43 -8.31 -1.19 8.51
N ILE A 44 -8.36 0.01 7.93
CA ILE A 44 -7.73 0.31 6.64
C ILE A 44 -6.20 0.17 6.75
N ILE A 45 -5.60 0.74 7.80
CA ILE A 45 -4.15 0.64 8.05
C ILE A 45 -3.73 -0.83 8.14
N ASP A 46 -4.37 -1.61 9.02
CA ASP A 46 -4.04 -3.03 9.20
C ASP A 46 -4.21 -3.85 7.92
N THR A 47 -5.22 -3.52 7.10
CA THR A 47 -5.46 -4.20 5.82
C THR A 47 -4.26 -4.06 4.89
N TYR A 48 -3.71 -2.85 4.73
CA TYR A 48 -2.60 -2.63 3.79
C TYR A 48 -1.23 -2.87 4.42
N GLU A 49 -1.11 -2.82 5.74
CA GLU A 49 0.14 -3.12 6.43
C GLU A 49 0.39 -4.63 6.54
N HIS A 50 -0.66 -5.43 6.78
CA HIS A 50 -0.50 -6.85 7.13
C HIS A 50 -1.18 -7.83 6.17
N LYS A 51 -2.26 -7.45 5.48
CA LYS A 51 -3.10 -8.40 4.71
C LYS A 51 -2.91 -8.29 3.20
N VAL A 52 -2.73 -7.08 2.67
CA VAL A 52 -2.58 -6.82 1.23
C VAL A 52 -1.13 -6.48 0.94
N GLY A 53 -0.50 -7.24 0.05
CA GLY A 53 0.90 -7.00 -0.33
C GLY A 53 1.35 -7.85 -1.52
N PRO A 54 2.62 -7.70 -1.94
CA PRO A 54 3.14 -8.32 -3.17
C PRO A 54 3.12 -9.85 -3.14
N ARG A 55 2.97 -10.48 -1.96
CA ARG A 55 2.78 -11.93 -1.83
C ARG A 55 1.56 -12.44 -2.58
N ASN A 56 0.51 -11.63 -2.71
CA ASN A 56 -0.68 -11.99 -3.47
C ASN A 56 -0.35 -12.13 -4.97
N GLY A 57 0.37 -11.16 -5.54
CA GLY A 57 0.85 -11.21 -6.93
C GLY A 57 1.82 -12.37 -7.16
N ALA A 58 2.73 -12.63 -6.22
CA ALA A 58 3.64 -13.77 -6.30
C ALA A 58 2.89 -15.12 -6.34
N HIS A 59 1.80 -15.26 -5.57
CA HIS A 59 0.96 -16.45 -5.61
C HIS A 59 0.25 -16.61 -6.96
N VAL A 60 -0.30 -15.53 -7.53
CA VAL A 60 -0.90 -15.53 -8.88
C VAL A 60 0.12 -15.99 -9.93
N VAL A 61 1.33 -15.42 -9.93
CA VAL A 61 2.39 -15.76 -10.88
C VAL A 61 2.81 -17.22 -10.74
N ALA A 62 3.05 -17.68 -9.51
CA ALA A 62 3.44 -19.07 -9.25
C ALA A 62 2.38 -20.06 -9.76
N LYS A 63 1.09 -19.77 -9.52
CA LYS A 63 0.00 -20.60 -10.05
C LYS A 63 0.01 -20.63 -11.56
N ALA A 64 0.14 -19.48 -12.23
CA ALA A 64 0.21 -19.40 -13.70
C ALA A 64 1.40 -20.15 -14.30
N TRP A 65 2.53 -20.27 -13.60
CA TRP A 65 3.66 -21.08 -14.05
C TRP A 65 3.39 -22.58 -14.00
N THR A 66 2.64 -23.05 -12.99
CA THR A 66 2.39 -24.47 -12.78
C THR A 66 1.08 -24.98 -13.38
N ASP A 67 0.17 -24.08 -13.75
CA ASP A 67 -1.19 -24.37 -14.18
C ASP A 67 -1.50 -23.64 -15.50
N PRO A 68 -1.34 -24.32 -16.65
CA PRO A 68 -1.58 -23.71 -17.96
C PRO A 68 -3.02 -23.26 -18.19
N GLU A 69 -4.01 -23.93 -17.58
CA GLU A 69 -5.42 -23.54 -17.69
C GLU A 69 -5.66 -22.23 -16.93
N PHE A 70 -5.11 -22.11 -15.72
CA PHE A 70 -5.16 -20.85 -14.98
C PHE A 70 -4.40 -19.73 -15.71
N LYS A 71 -3.25 -20.01 -16.31
CA LYS A 71 -2.54 -19.02 -17.15
C LYS A 71 -3.42 -18.54 -18.30
N GLN A 72 -4.08 -19.45 -19.00
CA GLN A 72 -4.98 -19.09 -20.09
C GLN A 72 -6.17 -18.24 -19.60
N ALA A 73 -6.76 -18.59 -18.45
CA ALA A 73 -7.82 -17.81 -17.84
C ALA A 73 -7.32 -16.40 -17.44
N LEU A 74 -6.14 -16.32 -16.81
CA LEU A 74 -5.50 -15.06 -16.41
C LEU A 74 -5.23 -14.12 -17.59
N MET A 75 -4.84 -14.67 -18.73
CA MET A 75 -4.62 -13.89 -19.96
C MET A 75 -5.94 -13.52 -20.67
N THR A 76 -7.04 -14.21 -20.38
CA THR A 76 -8.36 -13.93 -20.97
C THR A 76 -9.12 -12.88 -20.17
N ASP A 77 -9.21 -13.07 -18.86
CA ASP A 77 -9.74 -12.10 -17.90
C ASP A 77 -8.95 -12.17 -16.61
N ALA A 78 -8.01 -11.24 -16.45
CA ALA A 78 -7.15 -11.18 -15.29
C ALA A 78 -7.93 -10.85 -14.01
N THR A 79 -9.00 -10.07 -14.11
CA THR A 79 -9.79 -9.64 -12.95
C THR A 79 -10.51 -10.85 -12.36
N GLU A 80 -11.21 -11.61 -13.19
CA GLU A 80 -11.94 -12.81 -12.75
C GLU A 80 -10.98 -13.90 -12.25
N ALA A 81 -9.88 -14.15 -12.98
CA ALA A 81 -8.91 -15.16 -12.59
C ALA A 81 -8.25 -14.86 -11.23
N VAL A 82 -7.84 -13.62 -10.99
CA VAL A 82 -7.24 -13.20 -9.72
C VAL A 82 -8.28 -13.19 -8.59
N ALA A 83 -9.53 -12.82 -8.88
CA ALA A 83 -10.64 -12.90 -7.92
C ALA A 83 -10.96 -14.33 -7.49
N SER A 84 -10.77 -15.34 -8.36
CA SER A 84 -10.94 -16.75 -7.99
C SER A 84 -9.99 -17.21 -6.86
N LEU A 85 -8.89 -16.49 -6.65
CA LEU A 85 -7.93 -16.70 -5.55
C LEU A 85 -8.25 -15.85 -4.31
N GLY A 86 -9.36 -15.11 -4.32
CA GLY A 86 -9.76 -14.23 -3.22
C GLY A 86 -9.12 -12.84 -3.25
N TYR A 87 -8.50 -12.45 -4.37
CA TYR A 87 -7.87 -11.14 -4.52
C TYR A 87 -8.75 -10.23 -5.38
N CYS A 88 -9.34 -9.21 -4.76
CA CYS A 88 -10.15 -8.21 -5.43
C CYS A 88 -10.20 -6.92 -4.62
N GLY A 89 -10.70 -5.84 -5.21
CA GLY A 89 -11.04 -4.61 -4.50
C GLY A 89 -10.34 -3.38 -5.05
N ARG A 90 -10.13 -2.41 -4.14
CA ARG A 90 -9.76 -1.03 -4.47
C ARG A 90 -8.43 -0.94 -5.22
N GLN A 91 -8.38 -0.12 -6.27
CA GLN A 91 -7.23 0.04 -7.19
C GLN A 91 -6.88 -1.22 -8.02
N GLY A 92 -7.70 -2.26 -7.96
CA GLY A 92 -7.58 -3.48 -8.75
C GLY A 92 -8.92 -3.93 -9.31
N GLU A 93 -9.85 -3.01 -9.51
CA GLU A 93 -11.20 -3.28 -10.00
C GLU A 93 -11.19 -3.83 -11.42
N HIS A 94 -10.18 -3.44 -12.20
CA HIS A 94 -9.93 -3.89 -13.56
C HIS A 94 -8.44 -4.18 -13.73
N LEU A 95 -8.10 -5.47 -13.77
CA LEU A 95 -6.73 -5.92 -13.96
C LEU A 95 -6.49 -6.32 -15.41
N MET A 96 -5.26 -6.05 -15.87
CA MET A 96 -4.68 -6.67 -17.05
C MET A 96 -3.34 -7.28 -16.69
N VAL A 97 -3.08 -8.48 -17.19
CA VAL A 97 -1.76 -9.13 -17.08
C VAL A 97 -1.04 -8.99 -18.41
N VAL A 98 0.23 -8.59 -18.35
CA VAL A 98 1.13 -8.52 -19.51
C VAL A 98 2.25 -9.53 -19.31
N GLU A 99 2.35 -10.48 -20.24
CA GLU A 99 3.34 -11.55 -20.18
C GLU A 99 4.67 -11.09 -20.78
N ASN A 100 5.76 -11.28 -20.04
CA ASN A 100 7.10 -11.20 -20.59
C ASN A 100 7.44 -12.45 -21.40
N THR A 101 8.14 -12.27 -22.51
CA THR A 101 8.64 -13.35 -23.38
C THR A 101 10.14 -13.14 -23.63
N ASP A 102 10.77 -14.07 -24.35
CA ASP A 102 12.19 -13.95 -24.72
C ASP A 102 12.49 -12.65 -25.52
N ASP A 103 11.51 -12.16 -26.28
CA ASP A 103 11.64 -10.97 -27.14
C ASP A 103 10.96 -9.72 -26.57
N THR A 104 10.27 -9.81 -25.42
CA THR A 104 9.49 -8.68 -24.88
C THR A 104 9.56 -8.60 -23.36
N HIS A 105 9.95 -7.42 -22.88
CA HIS A 105 9.96 -7.07 -21.46
C HIS A 105 8.98 -5.93 -21.19
N ASN A 106 8.00 -6.17 -20.33
CA ASN A 106 6.97 -5.20 -19.95
C ASN A 106 7.33 -4.52 -18.61
N LEU A 107 7.03 -3.23 -18.51
CA LEU A 107 7.12 -2.44 -17.28
C LEU A 107 5.95 -1.46 -17.21
N VAL A 108 5.39 -1.28 -16.00
CA VAL A 108 4.20 -0.46 -15.77
C VAL A 108 4.59 0.81 -15.02
N VAL A 109 4.01 1.95 -15.42
CA VAL A 109 4.18 3.24 -14.74
C VAL A 109 2.91 4.07 -14.86
N CYS A 110 2.57 4.80 -13.80
CA CYS A 110 1.60 5.90 -13.86
C CYS A 110 2.38 7.23 -13.92
N THR A 111 2.52 7.82 -15.11
CA THR A 111 3.32 9.05 -15.30
C THR A 111 2.68 10.31 -14.71
N LEU A 112 1.41 10.23 -14.29
CA LEU A 112 0.63 11.37 -13.84
C LEU A 112 0.51 11.47 -12.31
N CYS A 113 0.63 10.36 -11.57
CA CYS A 113 0.48 10.36 -10.12
C CYS A 113 1.24 9.22 -9.44
N SER A 114 0.60 8.06 -9.24
CA SER A 114 1.10 6.91 -8.46
C SER A 114 0.38 5.63 -8.87
#